data_AF-A0A1G8QL46-F1
#
_entry.id   AF-A0A1G8QL46-F1
#
_cell.length_a   1.000
_cell.length_b   1.000
_cell.length_c   1.000
_cell.angle_alpha   90.00
_cell.angle_beta   90.00
_cell.angle_gamma   90.00
#
_symmetry.space_group_name_H-M   'P 1'
#
loop_
_entity.id
_entity.type
_entity.pdbx_description
1 polymer ?
#
loop_
_entity_poly.entity_id
_entity_poly.type
_entity_poly.pdbx_seq_one_letter_code
_entity_poly.pdbx_strand_id
1 'polypeptide(L)'
;MKTHDSIRDGLRRGVALTGCAAVALTALVGCSSGQKHAQKSTSHQAIRWWTDAAGANGSKIDMKNPTADAANLKPDTKSYCSVLSSTMAAGKTPFSGFSSDDPAVGASTQAWLAELTALAPAELAPSWKTYSTGILALLSAATKPTAALPSFSAADQSAQTAALAAISADAKTSCNLTLFATSSSATSSVSAAVPSSSK
;
A
#
# COMPACT_ATOMS: atom_id res chain seq x y z
N MET A 1 -26.80 33.79 -54.38
CA MET A 1 -25.64 34.21 -55.19
C MET A 1 -24.42 33.40 -54.72
N LYS A 2 -23.69 32.85 -55.70
CA LYS A 2 -22.57 31.88 -55.67
C LYS A 2 -21.78 31.68 -54.36
N THR A 3 -21.86 30.46 -53.86
CA THR A 3 -20.81 29.73 -53.13
C THR A 3 -19.73 29.26 -54.10
N HIS A 4 -18.46 29.26 -53.67
CA HIS A 4 -17.37 28.55 -54.34
C HIS A 4 -16.57 27.73 -53.32
N ASP A 5 -16.45 26.46 -53.66
CA ASP A 5 -15.64 25.37 -53.11
C ASP A 5 -14.20 25.71 -52.71
N SER A 6 -13.70 25.00 -51.70
CA SER A 6 -12.44 24.29 -51.88
C SER A 6 -12.40 23.00 -51.05
N ILE A 7 -12.51 21.90 -51.79
CA ILE A 7 -12.24 20.51 -51.44
C ILE A 7 -10.71 20.32 -51.29
N ARG A 8 -10.30 19.51 -50.31
CA ARG A 8 -9.13 18.63 -50.48
C ARG A 8 -9.29 17.35 -49.67
N ASP A 9 -9.52 16.29 -50.42
CA ASP A 9 -9.52 14.88 -50.06
C ASP A 9 -8.21 14.40 -49.44
N GLY A 10 -8.32 13.35 -48.63
CA GLY A 10 -7.18 12.60 -48.11
C GLY A 10 -7.55 11.29 -47.42
N LEU A 11 -8.54 10.55 -47.93
CA LEU A 11 -8.93 9.22 -47.43
C LEU A 11 -8.07 8.12 -48.08
N ARG A 12 -7.21 7.44 -47.32
CA ARG A 12 -6.69 6.09 -47.63
C ARG A 12 -6.61 5.32 -46.30
N ARG A 13 -7.63 4.49 -45.99
CA ARG A 13 -7.79 3.06 -46.33
C ARG A 13 -6.72 2.13 -45.75
N GLY A 14 -7.20 1.22 -44.90
CA GLY A 14 -6.63 -0.11 -44.66
C GLY A 14 -5.76 -0.21 -43.40
N VAL A 15 -5.78 -1.25 -42.58
CA VAL A 15 -6.45 -2.56 -42.57
C VAL A 15 -6.43 -3.00 -41.10
N ALA A 16 -7.53 -3.57 -40.59
CA ALA A 16 -7.53 -4.30 -39.32
C ALA A 16 -6.86 -5.67 -39.53
N LEU A 17 -5.90 -6.01 -38.68
CA LEU A 17 -5.36 -7.37 -38.56
C LEU A 17 -5.14 -7.70 -37.08
N THR A 18 -5.99 -8.60 -36.62
CA THR A 18 -5.87 -9.48 -35.46
C THR A 18 -4.47 -10.09 -35.37
N GLY A 19 -3.86 -10.08 -34.18
CA GLY A 19 -2.58 -10.74 -33.93
C GLY A 19 -2.45 -11.20 -32.48
N CYS A 20 -2.83 -12.45 -32.22
CA CYS A 20 -2.36 -13.20 -31.05
C CYS A 20 -0.84 -13.34 -31.16
N ALA A 21 -0.09 -12.74 -30.24
CA ALA A 21 1.33 -13.02 -30.08
C ALA A 21 1.51 -13.93 -28.85
N ALA A 22 1.56 -15.23 -29.12
CA ALA A 22 2.15 -16.21 -28.24
C ALA A 22 3.63 -15.86 -28.03
N VAL A 23 4.01 -15.54 -26.79
CA VAL A 23 5.43 -15.36 -26.45
C VAL A 23 6.01 -16.75 -26.24
N ALA A 24 6.68 -17.23 -27.29
CA ALA A 24 7.39 -18.49 -27.31
C ALA A 24 8.63 -18.44 -26.40
N LEU A 25 8.76 -19.49 -25.60
CA LEU A 25 9.97 -19.91 -24.91
C LEU A 25 11.16 -19.98 -25.88
N THR A 26 12.20 -19.19 -25.63
CA THR A 26 13.55 -19.49 -26.11
C THR A 26 14.47 -19.60 -24.92
N ALA A 27 14.88 -20.85 -24.66
CA ALA A 27 15.95 -21.19 -23.75
C ALA A 27 17.28 -20.66 -24.30
N LEU A 28 17.94 -19.80 -23.52
CA LEU A 28 19.37 -19.60 -23.61
C LEU A 28 20.00 -20.19 -22.36
N VAL A 29 20.57 -21.37 -22.56
CA VAL A 29 21.40 -22.09 -21.61
C VAL A 29 22.74 -21.37 -21.54
N GLY A 30 22.81 -20.35 -20.69
CA GLY A 30 24.03 -19.66 -20.32
C GLY A 30 24.43 -20.07 -18.91
N CYS A 31 25.30 -21.07 -18.81
CA CYS A 31 25.90 -21.54 -17.57
C CYS A 31 26.81 -20.45 -16.99
N SER A 32 26.33 -19.74 -15.97
CA SER A 32 27.19 -19.03 -15.02
C SER A 32 26.85 -19.52 -13.63
N SER A 33 27.70 -20.41 -13.13
CA SER A 33 27.84 -20.75 -11.72
C SER A 33 28.28 -19.50 -10.96
N GLY A 34 27.32 -18.63 -10.66
CA GLY A 34 27.52 -17.37 -9.96
C GLY A 34 26.42 -17.20 -8.95
N GLN A 35 26.65 -17.79 -7.76
CA GLN A 35 26.00 -17.49 -6.49
C GLN A 35 24.52 -17.12 -6.58
N LYS A 36 23.66 -18.10 -6.29
CA LYS A 36 22.46 -17.83 -5.50
C LYS A 36 22.95 -17.14 -4.22
N HIS A 37 22.99 -15.82 -4.22
CA HIS A 37 22.74 -15.06 -3.00
C HIS A 37 21.27 -15.34 -2.66
N ALA A 38 21.03 -16.54 -2.12
CA ALA A 38 20.17 -16.62 -0.96
C ALA A 38 20.81 -15.61 0.00
N GLN A 39 20.32 -14.39 -0.02
CA GLN A 39 20.59 -13.42 1.02
C GLN A 39 19.89 -14.00 2.25
N LYS A 40 20.56 -14.99 2.85
CA LYS A 40 20.34 -15.45 4.20
C LYS A 40 20.51 -14.17 4.99
N SER A 41 19.39 -13.55 5.37
CA SER A 41 19.38 -12.34 6.18
C SER A 41 20.04 -12.71 7.50
N THR A 42 21.36 -12.57 7.56
CA THR A 42 22.17 -12.84 8.76
C THR A 42 22.15 -11.65 9.71
N SER A 43 21.18 -10.75 9.58
CA SER A 43 20.91 -9.75 10.60
C SER A 43 19.48 -9.92 11.07
N HIS A 44 19.33 -10.48 12.28
CA HIS A 44 18.16 -10.26 13.13
C HIS A 44 18.14 -8.77 13.54
N GLN A 45 18.06 -7.87 12.56
CA GLN A 45 18.09 -6.43 12.76
C GLN A 45 16.95 -5.84 11.94
N ALA A 46 16.06 -5.14 12.63
CA ALA A 46 15.06 -4.30 11.99
C ALA A 46 15.76 -3.07 11.39
N ILE A 47 15.39 -2.71 10.17
CA ILE A 47 16.00 -1.62 9.41
C ILE A 47 14.91 -0.67 8.94
N ARG A 48 15.16 0.63 9.06
CA ARG A 48 14.29 1.67 8.51
C ARG A 48 14.33 1.63 6.99
N TRP A 49 13.18 1.49 6.34
CA TRP A 49 13.01 1.70 4.90
C TRP A 49 12.53 3.13 4.55
N TRP A 50 12.46 4.01 5.55
CA TRP A 50 12.00 5.40 5.44
C TRP A 50 13.02 6.34 6.10
N THR A 51 12.88 7.63 5.82
CA THR A 51 13.69 8.68 6.43
C THR A 51 12.78 9.72 7.08
N ASP A 52 13.10 10.10 8.32
CA ASP A 52 12.48 11.19 9.07
C ASP A 52 13.49 11.77 10.09
N ALA A 53 12.99 12.49 11.11
CA ALA A 53 13.81 13.05 12.17
C ALA A 53 14.29 12.01 13.20
N ALA A 54 13.68 10.82 13.25
CA ALA A 54 14.08 9.72 14.12
C ALA A 54 15.24 8.91 13.49
N GLY A 55 15.30 8.82 12.16
CA GLY A 55 16.43 8.18 11.50
C GLY A 55 16.35 8.22 9.97
N ALA A 56 17.43 7.73 9.34
CA ALA A 56 17.53 7.62 7.90
C ALA A 56 17.22 6.21 7.39
N ASN A 57 16.80 6.13 6.13
CA ASN A 57 16.67 4.86 5.43
C ASN A 57 18.00 4.07 5.50
N GLY A 58 17.91 2.79 5.86
CA GLY A 58 19.04 1.90 6.11
C GLY A 58 19.54 1.92 7.56
N SER A 59 19.05 2.81 8.43
CA SER A 59 19.46 2.80 9.84
C SER A 59 18.78 1.68 10.62
N LYS A 60 19.44 1.27 11.71
CA LYS A 60 18.97 0.19 12.58
C LYS A 60 17.82 0.66 13.47
N ILE A 61 16.92 -0.25 13.79
CA ILE A 61 15.83 -0.09 14.75
C ILE A 61 16.12 -0.99 15.95
N ASP A 62 15.98 -0.46 17.17
CA ASP A 62 16.06 -1.28 18.38
C ASP A 62 14.88 -2.24 18.43
N MET A 63 15.13 -3.53 18.20
CA MET A 63 14.09 -4.56 18.24
C MET A 63 13.47 -4.76 19.63
N LYS A 64 14.14 -4.33 20.71
CA LYS A 64 13.59 -4.40 22.06
C LYS A 64 12.62 -3.27 22.36
N ASN A 65 12.85 -2.09 21.77
CA ASN A 65 12.03 -0.90 21.95
C ASN A 65 11.79 -0.20 20.60
N PRO A 66 11.10 -0.85 19.64
CA PRO A 66 11.01 -0.35 18.27
C PRO A 66 10.29 1.00 18.15
N THR A 67 9.52 1.39 19.17
CA THR A 67 8.78 2.66 19.18
C THR A 67 9.48 3.78 19.93
N ALA A 68 10.69 3.55 20.46
CA ALA A 68 11.38 4.53 21.32
C ALA A 68 11.64 5.86 20.60
N ASP A 69 12.04 5.80 19.33
CA ASP A 69 12.41 6.99 18.57
C ASP A 69 11.19 7.89 18.26
N ALA A 70 9.99 7.30 18.16
CA ALA A 70 8.74 8.03 17.95
C ALA A 70 8.42 9.01 19.09
N ALA A 71 8.90 8.77 20.32
CA ALA A 71 8.62 9.62 21.48
C ALA A 71 9.21 11.03 21.35
N ASN A 72 10.25 11.20 20.53
CA ASN A 72 10.91 12.48 20.30
C ASN A 72 10.35 13.23 19.07
N LEU A 73 9.49 12.58 18.30
CA LEU A 73 8.85 13.17 17.15
C LEU A 73 7.69 14.08 17.59
N LYS A 74 7.44 15.10 16.78
CA LYS A 74 6.32 16.02 16.93
C LYS A 74 5.53 16.03 15.62
N PRO A 75 4.24 16.40 15.66
CA PRO A 75 3.46 16.58 14.44
C PRO A 75 4.19 17.49 13.45
N ASP A 76 4.50 16.96 12.27
CA ASP A 76 5.19 17.65 11.19
C ASP A 76 4.70 17.08 9.86
N THR A 77 3.82 17.82 9.19
CA THR A 77 3.16 17.36 7.96
C THR A 77 4.16 17.05 6.85
N LYS A 78 5.28 17.77 6.76
CA LYS A 78 6.30 17.55 5.73
C LYS A 78 6.98 16.20 5.91
N SER A 79 7.41 15.89 7.12
CA SER A 79 8.05 14.62 7.49
C SER A 79 7.04 13.47 7.37
N TYR A 80 5.82 13.66 7.86
CA TYR A 80 4.72 12.70 7.66
C TYR A 80 4.53 12.34 6.17
N CYS A 81 4.39 13.34 5.29
CA CYS A 81 4.26 13.11 3.85
C CYS A 81 5.51 12.47 3.24
N SER A 82 6.71 12.82 3.72
CA SER A 82 7.97 12.21 3.29
C SER A 82 8.04 10.72 3.64
N VAL A 83 7.63 10.34 4.86
CA VAL A 83 7.57 8.94 5.29
C VAL A 83 6.58 8.15 4.44
N LEU A 84 5.38 8.70 4.21
CA LEU A 84 4.37 8.07 3.35
C LEU A 84 4.87 7.88 1.91
N SER A 85 5.49 8.92 1.32
CA SER A 85 6.05 8.86 -0.03
C SER A 85 7.18 7.82 -0.14
N SER A 86 8.10 7.82 0.83
CA SER A 86 9.22 6.86 0.87
C SER A 86 8.72 5.42 0.97
N THR A 87 7.66 5.21 1.76
CA THR A 87 7.02 3.89 1.92
C THR A 87 6.47 3.38 0.59
N MET A 88 5.73 4.21 -0.14
CA MET A 88 5.21 3.85 -1.46
C MET A 88 6.33 3.61 -2.49
N ALA A 89 7.36 4.48 -2.50
CA ALA A 89 8.48 4.38 -3.43
C ALA A 89 9.31 3.09 -3.21
N ALA A 90 9.40 2.61 -1.98
CA ALA A 90 10.06 1.34 -1.65
C ALA A 90 9.28 0.10 -2.15
N GLY A 91 8.09 0.27 -2.74
CA GLY A 91 7.18 -0.83 -3.07
C GLY A 91 6.69 -1.58 -1.84
N LYS A 92 6.94 -1.02 -0.66
CA LYS A 92 6.51 -1.54 0.62
C LYS A 92 5.13 -0.98 0.83
N THR A 93 4.11 -1.73 0.45
CA THR A 93 2.82 -1.46 1.06
C THR A 93 3.00 -1.71 2.57
N PRO A 94 2.26 -0.99 3.44
CA PRO A 94 2.20 -1.34 4.87
C PRO A 94 1.95 -2.84 5.08
N PHE A 95 1.40 -3.51 4.05
CA PHE A 95 0.95 -4.89 3.99
C PHE A 95 1.91 -5.93 3.43
N SER A 96 3.00 -5.53 2.77
CA SER A 96 3.89 -6.49 2.08
C SER A 96 4.65 -7.45 3.01
N GLY A 97 4.55 -7.26 4.33
CA GLY A 97 5.19 -8.08 5.35
C GLY A 97 4.26 -8.83 6.31
N PHE A 98 2.93 -8.75 6.18
CA PHE A 98 2.01 -9.32 7.19
C PHE A 98 1.97 -10.84 7.27
N SER A 99 2.51 -11.54 6.27
CA SER A 99 2.70 -12.99 6.32
C SER A 99 4.11 -13.39 6.73
N SER A 100 4.97 -12.44 7.12
CA SER A 100 6.34 -12.75 7.54
C SER A 100 6.36 -13.11 9.02
N ASP A 101 6.96 -14.25 9.31
CA ASP A 101 7.33 -14.70 10.66
C ASP A 101 8.64 -14.05 11.15
N ASP A 102 9.26 -13.17 10.35
CA ASP A 102 10.51 -12.49 10.69
C ASP A 102 10.27 -11.40 11.76
N PRO A 103 10.85 -11.52 12.96
CA PRO A 103 10.70 -10.53 14.02
C PRO A 103 11.25 -9.14 13.62
N ALA A 104 12.20 -9.05 12.68
CA ALA A 104 12.70 -7.78 12.17
C ALA A 104 11.62 -7.01 11.37
N VAL A 105 10.73 -7.72 10.67
CA VAL A 105 9.59 -7.11 9.96
C VAL A 105 8.58 -6.58 10.97
N GLY A 106 8.30 -7.33 12.04
CA GLY A 106 7.43 -6.89 13.13
C GLY A 106 7.93 -5.61 13.80
N ALA A 107 9.21 -5.58 14.18
CA ALA A 107 9.83 -4.40 14.81
C ALA A 107 9.88 -3.19 13.84
N SER A 108 10.22 -3.40 12.56
CA SER A 108 10.21 -2.32 11.57
C SER A 108 8.81 -1.74 11.36
N THR A 109 7.79 -2.59 11.35
CA THR A 109 6.39 -2.13 11.20
C THR A 109 5.90 -1.38 12.43
N GLN A 110 6.25 -1.85 13.64
CA GLN A 110 5.92 -1.15 14.89
C GLN A 110 6.54 0.24 14.94
N ALA A 111 7.82 0.35 14.60
CA ALA A 111 8.52 1.64 14.51
C ALA A 111 7.85 2.58 13.50
N TRP A 112 7.59 2.08 12.28
CA TRP A 112 6.96 2.84 11.21
C TRP A 112 5.57 3.39 11.59
N LEU A 113 4.72 2.55 12.20
CA LEU A 113 3.39 2.96 12.67
C LEU A 113 3.47 4.00 13.78
N ALA A 114 4.37 3.81 14.75
CA ALA A 114 4.54 4.73 15.86
C ALA A 114 5.00 6.11 15.39
N GLU A 115 5.96 6.15 14.47
CA GLU A 115 6.52 7.39 13.95
C GLU A 115 5.53 8.12 13.03
N LEU A 116 4.81 7.41 12.17
CA LEU A 116 3.71 8.02 11.41
C LEU A 116 2.63 8.59 12.32
N THR A 117 2.27 7.88 13.39
CA THR A 117 1.28 8.38 14.37
C THR A 117 1.78 9.65 15.07
N ALA A 118 3.08 9.73 15.38
CA ALA A 118 3.68 10.90 16.03
C ALA A 118 3.85 12.10 15.09
N LEU A 119 4.16 11.86 13.82
CA LEU A 119 4.35 12.89 12.80
C LEU A 119 3.02 13.40 12.21
N ALA A 120 1.97 12.58 12.23
CA ALA A 120 0.68 12.94 11.66
C ALA A 120 0.07 14.17 12.35
N PRO A 121 -0.77 14.94 11.63
CA PRO A 121 -1.62 15.95 12.26
C PRO A 121 -2.42 15.35 13.43
N ALA A 122 -2.60 16.13 14.51
CA ALA A 122 -3.24 15.65 15.73
C ALA A 122 -4.63 15.05 15.49
N GLU A 123 -5.38 15.61 14.53
CA GLU A 123 -6.71 15.13 14.12
C GLU A 123 -6.70 13.70 13.54
N LEU A 124 -5.57 13.24 13.00
CA LEU A 124 -5.42 11.89 12.44
C LEU A 124 -4.83 10.89 13.43
N ALA A 125 -4.28 11.33 14.56
CA ALA A 125 -3.71 10.42 15.54
C ALA A 125 -4.68 9.30 15.99
N PRO A 126 -5.99 9.55 16.21
CA PRO A 126 -6.96 8.48 16.50
C PRO A 126 -7.12 7.48 15.35
N SER A 127 -7.14 7.95 14.11
CA SER A 127 -7.24 7.10 12.91
C SER A 127 -5.99 6.23 12.76
N TRP A 128 -4.81 6.81 12.89
CA TRP A 128 -3.54 6.08 12.87
C TRP A 128 -3.44 5.07 14.00
N LYS A 129 -3.90 5.39 15.22
CA LYS A 129 -3.94 4.45 16.34
C LYS A 129 -4.88 3.27 16.08
N THR A 130 -6.07 3.55 15.54
CA THR A 130 -7.06 2.52 15.17
C THR A 130 -6.45 1.58 14.13
N TYR A 131 -5.93 2.14 13.03
CA TYR A 131 -5.27 1.38 11.98
C TYR A 131 -4.10 0.54 12.50
N SER A 132 -3.20 1.17 13.28
CA SER A 132 -2.04 0.50 13.88
C SER A 132 -2.44 -0.69 14.75
N THR A 133 -3.52 -0.55 15.53
CA THR A 133 -4.02 -1.63 16.39
C THR A 133 -4.42 -2.87 15.58
N GLY A 134 -5.14 -2.68 14.48
CA GLY A 134 -5.54 -3.78 13.59
C GLY A 134 -4.33 -4.44 12.93
N ILE A 135 -3.38 -3.64 12.46
CA ILE A 135 -2.14 -4.13 11.85
C ILE A 135 -1.29 -4.94 12.83
N LEU A 136 -1.06 -4.42 14.04
CA LEU A 136 -0.25 -5.11 15.04
C LEU A 136 -0.90 -6.39 15.54
N ALA A 137 -2.24 -6.45 15.59
CA ALA A 137 -2.96 -7.69 15.89
C ALA A 137 -2.74 -8.77 14.81
N LEU A 138 -2.77 -8.38 13.53
CA LEU A 138 -2.48 -9.29 12.41
C LEU A 138 -1.03 -9.78 12.43
N LEU A 139 -0.05 -8.89 12.65
CA LEU A 139 1.35 -9.27 12.81
C LEU A 139 1.56 -10.25 13.97
N SER A 140 0.94 -9.98 15.12
CA SER A 140 1.02 -10.86 16.29
C SER A 140 0.47 -12.26 15.98
N ALA A 141 -0.61 -12.36 15.20
CA ALA A 141 -1.15 -13.64 14.77
C ALA A 141 -0.24 -14.34 13.74
N ALA A 142 0.35 -13.61 12.79
CA ALA A 142 1.26 -14.17 11.80
C ALA A 142 2.52 -14.82 12.42
N THR A 143 3.02 -14.26 13.51
CA THR A 143 4.16 -14.85 14.27
C THR A 143 3.79 -16.10 15.07
N LYS A 144 2.51 -16.48 15.13
CA LYS A 144 1.99 -17.62 15.89
C LYS A 144 1.27 -18.58 14.94
N PRO A 145 1.95 -19.57 14.34
CA PRO A 145 1.39 -20.41 13.27
C PRO A 145 0.13 -21.21 13.66
N THR A 146 -0.15 -21.36 14.96
CA THR A 146 -1.33 -22.06 15.48
C THR A 146 -2.37 -21.13 16.12
N ALA A 147 -2.11 -19.81 16.16
CA ALA A 147 -3.07 -18.86 16.69
C ALA A 147 -4.20 -18.64 15.67
N ALA A 148 -5.44 -18.59 16.18
CA ALA A 148 -6.54 -18.10 15.38
C ALA A 148 -6.24 -16.64 14.95
N LEU A 149 -6.60 -16.31 13.71
CA LEU A 149 -6.60 -14.92 13.26
C LEU A 149 -7.49 -14.09 14.21
N PRO A 150 -7.12 -12.83 14.48
CA PRO A 150 -7.94 -11.97 15.31
C PRO A 150 -9.32 -11.83 14.66
N SER A 151 -10.37 -12.17 15.41
CA SER A 151 -11.74 -11.92 15.00
C SER A 151 -12.07 -10.45 15.28
N PHE A 152 -12.26 -9.67 14.23
CA PHE A 152 -12.72 -8.29 14.35
C PHE A 152 -14.25 -8.26 14.35
N SER A 153 -14.85 -7.59 15.33
CA SER A 153 -16.30 -7.35 15.33
C SER A 153 -16.70 -6.47 14.13
N ALA A 154 -17.99 -6.45 13.78
CA ALA A 154 -18.48 -5.54 12.73
C ALA A 154 -18.19 -4.06 13.07
N ALA A 155 -18.21 -3.71 14.36
CA ALA A 155 -17.84 -2.37 14.83
C ALA A 155 -16.34 -2.10 14.60
N ASP A 156 -15.46 -3.05 14.89
CA ASP A 156 -14.02 -2.90 14.65
C ASP A 156 -13.73 -2.75 13.16
N GLN A 157 -14.36 -3.56 12.30
CA GLN A 157 -14.19 -3.47 10.85
C GLN A 157 -14.65 -2.11 10.31
N SER A 158 -15.76 -1.58 10.82
CA SER A 158 -16.24 -0.24 10.48
C SER A 158 -15.25 0.84 10.93
N ALA A 159 -14.73 0.75 12.16
CA ALA A 159 -13.73 1.68 12.68
C ALA A 159 -12.42 1.65 11.87
N GLN A 160 -11.94 0.47 11.48
CA GLN A 160 -10.78 0.30 10.61
C GLN A 160 -11.02 0.94 9.24
N THR A 161 -12.20 0.74 8.65
CA THR A 161 -12.58 1.32 7.36
C THR A 161 -12.64 2.85 7.42
N ALA A 162 -13.24 3.41 8.49
CA ALA A 162 -13.31 4.85 8.70
C ALA A 162 -11.92 5.46 8.91
N ALA A 163 -11.07 4.81 9.71
CA ALA A 163 -9.68 5.23 9.92
C ALA A 163 -8.88 5.24 8.61
N LEU A 164 -8.98 4.19 7.81
CA LEU A 164 -8.37 4.11 6.50
C LEU A 164 -8.86 5.21 5.56
N ALA A 165 -10.16 5.48 5.53
CA ALA A 165 -10.73 6.55 4.72
C ALA A 165 -10.19 7.93 5.12
N ALA A 166 -10.11 8.22 6.43
CA ALA A 166 -9.56 9.47 6.95
C ALA A 166 -8.07 9.64 6.58
N ILE A 167 -7.26 8.59 6.79
CA ILE A 167 -5.83 8.59 6.43
C ILE A 167 -5.65 8.76 4.92
N SER A 168 -6.47 8.08 4.11
CA SER A 168 -6.44 8.18 2.64
C SER A 168 -6.77 9.58 2.16
N ALA A 169 -7.84 10.17 2.72
CA ALA A 169 -8.29 11.51 2.37
C ALA A 169 -7.19 12.53 2.68
N ASP A 170 -6.62 12.49 3.88
CA ASP A 170 -5.54 13.39 4.27
C ASP A 170 -4.28 13.18 3.42
N ALA A 171 -3.85 11.94 3.19
CA ALA A 171 -2.68 11.69 2.35
C ALA A 171 -2.89 12.24 0.92
N LYS A 172 -4.12 12.21 0.42
CA LYS A 172 -4.43 12.81 -0.88
C LYS A 172 -4.42 14.34 -0.85
N THR A 173 -5.00 14.97 0.17
CA THR A 173 -5.10 16.43 0.27
C THR A 173 -3.77 17.08 0.67
N SER A 174 -3.10 16.51 1.67
CA SER A 174 -1.93 17.09 2.34
C SER A 174 -0.62 16.64 1.69
N CYS A 175 -0.57 15.42 1.16
CA CYS A 175 0.66 14.84 0.59
C CYS A 175 0.58 14.60 -0.92
N ASN A 176 -0.60 14.76 -1.55
CA ASN A 176 -0.86 14.36 -2.94
C ASN A 176 -0.51 12.89 -3.24
N LEU A 177 -0.72 12.00 -2.26
CA LEU A 177 -0.46 10.57 -2.38
C LEU A 177 -1.77 9.78 -2.38
N THR A 178 -1.82 8.69 -3.16
CA THR A 178 -2.92 7.72 -3.11
C THR A 178 -2.41 6.46 -2.43
N LEU A 179 -2.61 6.36 -1.10
CA LEU A 179 -2.03 5.29 -0.28
C LEU A 179 -2.70 3.93 -0.46
N PHE A 180 -4.02 3.93 -0.61
CA PHE A 180 -4.80 2.73 -0.74
C PHE A 180 -5.51 2.82 -2.09
N ALA A 181 -5.29 1.81 -2.94
CA ALA A 181 -6.18 1.64 -4.07
C ALA A 181 -7.57 1.44 -3.48
N THR A 182 -8.45 2.42 -3.65
CA THR A 182 -9.88 2.14 -3.55
C THR A 182 -10.11 1.07 -4.59
N SER A 183 -10.31 -0.17 -4.15
CA SER A 183 -11.00 -1.15 -4.97
C SER A 183 -12.29 -0.46 -5.36
N SER A 184 -12.35 0.10 -6.56
CA SER A 184 -13.59 0.53 -7.17
C SER A 184 -14.41 -0.75 -7.26
N SER A 185 -15.17 -1.03 -6.20
CA SER A 185 -16.24 -1.99 -6.24
C SER A 185 -17.09 -1.57 -7.41
N ALA A 186 -17.04 -2.37 -8.47
CA ALA A 186 -18.01 -2.31 -9.54
C ALA A 186 -19.38 -2.18 -8.88
N THR A 187 -20.03 -1.04 -9.10
CA THR A 187 -21.44 -0.87 -8.80
C THR A 187 -22.17 -1.85 -9.70
N SER A 188 -22.31 -3.10 -9.24
CA SER A 188 -23.24 -4.05 -9.82
C SER A 188 -24.61 -3.41 -9.67
N SER A 189 -25.07 -2.81 -10.76
CA SER A 189 -26.42 -2.33 -10.96
C SER A 189 -27.40 -3.39 -10.49
N VAL A 190 -28.00 -3.15 -9.32
CA VAL A 190 -29.25 -3.80 -8.93
C VAL A 190 -30.31 -3.26 -9.88
N SER A 191 -30.46 -3.89 -11.04
CA SER A 191 -31.65 -3.72 -11.87
C SER A 191 -32.84 -4.14 -11.01
N ALA A 192 -33.64 -3.15 -10.62
CA ALA A 192 -34.91 -3.36 -9.98
C ALA A 192 -35.76 -4.31 -10.83
N ALA A 193 -36.06 -5.49 -10.28
CA ALA A 193 -37.08 -6.37 -10.83
C ALA A 193 -38.44 -5.68 -10.63
N VAL A 194 -39.04 -5.27 -11.74
CA VAL A 194 -40.43 -4.79 -11.80
C VAL A 194 -41.35 -5.97 -11.49
N PRO A 195 -42.22 -5.92 -10.46
CA PRO A 195 -43.26 -6.93 -10.31
C PRO A 195 -44.33 -6.73 -11.40
N SER A 196 -44.44 -7.71 -12.30
CA SER A 196 -45.53 -7.80 -13.26
C SER A 196 -46.82 -8.16 -12.52
N SER A 197 -47.74 -7.21 -12.38
CA SER A 197 -49.13 -7.49 -12.03
C SER A 197 -49.82 -8.21 -13.18
N SER A 198 -50.09 -9.49 -13.00
CA SER A 198 -51.07 -10.21 -13.82
C SER A 198 -52.48 -9.85 -13.38
N LYS A 199 -53.33 -9.59 -14.38
CA LYS A 199 -54.79 -9.46 -14.26
C LYS A 199 -55.43 -10.73 -13.75
#